data_AF-A0A6G0T4F0-F1
#
_entry.id   AF-A0A6G0T4F0-F1
#
_cell.length_a   1.000
_cell.length_b   1.000
_cell.length_c   1.000
_cell.angle_alpha   90.00
_cell.angle_beta   90.00
_cell.angle_gamma   90.00
#
_symmetry.space_group_name_H-M   'P 1'
#
loop_
_entity.id
_entity.type
_entity.pdbx_description
1 polymer ?
#
loop_
_entity_poly.entity_id
_entity_poly.type
_entity_poly.pdbx_seq_one_letter_code
_entity_poly.pdbx_strand_id
1 'polypeptide(L)'
;MEFITSTRGKKMIVENGHKYILAYTSSKNVERWRCSIKICLEKILIQDGTIFKKHDSHNHEQCTTIARQNVTTACKRVAVEDISIRPRKIILTEMNNHITNTDFTVSDVSAIRKSIYYARKKTLPSNPKSVSDVHKVLNDLQLTTSKNEDFLFINDELSNIIIFTCHENLTFLYEVSDCFIDDCMSEIPDDPKYREYADYLVDNYIGENANFPPIIWVAFAADLTRTINNEILIKTVQTDVYIKINSCIKNIPNSRKNAQVKARLKKTLKAIDNYTNEKLTRYDYVQIVAFNYNKD
;
A
#
# COMPACT_ATOMS: atom_id res chain seq x y z
N MET A 1 -17.64 -38.70 -6.20
CA MET A 1 -17.83 -37.88 -4.98
C MET A 1 -16.63 -36.98 -4.76
N GLU A 2 -16.85 -35.68 -4.63
CA GLU A 2 -15.81 -34.68 -4.34
C GLU A 2 -16.21 -33.83 -3.13
N PHE A 3 -15.24 -33.48 -2.29
CA PHE A 3 -15.45 -32.55 -1.19
C PHE A 3 -15.13 -31.13 -1.63
N ILE A 4 -16.09 -30.22 -1.44
CA ILE A 4 -15.91 -28.80 -1.72
C ILE A 4 -16.29 -27.96 -0.49
N THR A 5 -15.89 -26.71 -0.50
CA THR A 5 -16.33 -25.73 0.51
C THR A 5 -17.46 -24.88 -0.03
N SER A 6 -18.45 -24.55 0.82
CA SER A 6 -19.46 -23.55 0.50
C SER A 6 -18.84 -22.15 0.41
N THR A 7 -19.55 -21.21 -0.22
CA THR A 7 -19.15 -19.80 -0.25
C THR A 7 -19.03 -19.15 1.14
N ARG A 8 -19.58 -19.81 2.18
CA ARG A 8 -19.51 -19.44 3.60
C ARG A 8 -18.53 -20.29 4.42
N GLY A 9 -17.74 -21.18 3.80
CA GLY A 9 -16.71 -21.97 4.47
C GLY A 9 -17.16 -23.30 5.09
N LYS A 10 -18.44 -23.67 5.00
CA LYS A 10 -18.95 -24.98 5.46
C LYS A 10 -18.61 -26.10 4.48
N LYS A 11 -18.33 -27.32 4.98
CA LYS A 11 -18.11 -28.53 4.18
C LYS A 11 -19.34 -28.89 3.33
N MET A 12 -19.11 -29.28 2.09
CA MET A 12 -20.12 -29.70 1.11
C MET A 12 -19.58 -30.86 0.29
N ILE A 13 -20.48 -31.64 -0.30
CA ILE A 13 -20.15 -32.73 -1.21
C ILE A 13 -20.77 -32.47 -2.57
N VAL A 14 -20.05 -32.80 -3.63
CA VAL A 14 -20.56 -32.92 -5.00
C VAL A 14 -20.56 -34.39 -5.39
N GLU A 15 -21.72 -34.89 -5.80
CA GLU A 15 -21.89 -36.25 -6.32
C GLU A 15 -22.83 -36.18 -7.52
N ASN A 16 -22.43 -36.74 -8.66
CA ASN A 16 -23.19 -36.72 -9.93
C ASN A 16 -23.68 -35.32 -10.36
N GLY A 17 -22.90 -34.28 -10.08
CA GLY A 17 -23.27 -32.89 -10.40
C GLY A 17 -24.27 -32.25 -9.43
N HIS A 18 -24.67 -32.94 -8.36
CA HIS A 18 -25.55 -32.41 -7.32
C HIS A 18 -24.78 -32.09 -6.04
N LYS A 19 -25.19 -31.01 -5.38
CA LYS A 19 -24.57 -30.49 -4.16
C LYS A 19 -25.30 -30.97 -2.91
N TYR A 20 -24.56 -31.47 -1.93
CA TYR A 20 -25.05 -31.92 -0.64
C TYR A 20 -24.44 -31.13 0.52
N ILE A 21 -25.22 -30.95 1.58
CA ILE A 21 -24.84 -30.27 2.82
C ILE A 21 -25.01 -31.25 3.98
N LEU A 22 -24.03 -31.26 4.89
CA LEU A 22 -24.08 -32.08 6.10
C LEU A 22 -25.29 -31.69 6.95
N ALA A 23 -26.15 -32.66 7.26
CA ALA A 23 -27.29 -32.47 8.15
C ALA A 23 -26.90 -32.77 9.59
N TYR A 24 -26.36 -33.97 9.84
CA TYR A 24 -25.83 -34.39 11.14
C TYR A 24 -24.89 -35.59 10.99
N THR A 25 -24.10 -35.83 12.04
CA THR A 25 -23.28 -37.04 12.19
C THR A 25 -23.84 -37.86 13.35
N SER A 26 -24.10 -39.14 13.11
CA SER A 26 -24.60 -40.08 14.12
C SER A 26 -23.48 -40.53 15.07
N SER A 27 -23.84 -41.07 16.24
CA SER A 27 -22.89 -41.64 17.22
C SER A 27 -22.05 -42.80 16.67
N LYS A 28 -22.52 -43.45 15.61
CA LYS A 28 -21.78 -44.52 14.89
C LYS A 28 -20.89 -43.99 13.76
N ASN A 29 -20.50 -42.70 13.77
CA ASN A 29 -19.74 -42.03 12.70
C ASN A 29 -20.38 -42.10 11.30
N VAL A 30 -21.71 -42.24 11.24
CA VAL A 30 -22.45 -42.16 9.97
C VAL A 30 -22.88 -40.72 9.73
N GLU A 31 -22.40 -40.14 8.64
CA GLU A 31 -22.75 -38.78 8.23
C GLU A 31 -23.96 -38.79 7.30
N ARG A 32 -25.02 -38.04 7.66
CA ARG A 32 -26.18 -37.83 6.79
C ARG A 32 -26.05 -36.50 6.07
N TRP A 33 -26.04 -36.57 4.75
CA TRP A 33 -25.96 -35.43 3.86
C TRP A 33 -27.27 -35.29 3.08
N ARG A 34 -27.82 -34.09 3.04
CA ARG A 34 -29.05 -33.80 2.30
C ARG A 34 -28.73 -32.94 1.09
N CYS A 35 -29.55 -33.03 0.05
CA CYS A 35 -29.43 -32.13 -1.09
C CYS A 35 -29.46 -30.65 -0.61
N SER A 36 -28.67 -29.81 -1.28
CA SER A 36 -28.60 -28.37 -1.00
C SER A 36 -29.89 -27.63 -1.36
N ILE A 37 -30.66 -28.15 -2.32
CA ILE A 37 -31.98 -27.64 -2.69
C ILE A 37 -33.01 -28.10 -1.66
N LYS A 38 -33.68 -27.15 -1.00
CA LYS A 38 -34.60 -27.43 0.12
C LYS A 38 -35.81 -28.30 -0.26
N ILE A 39 -36.30 -28.17 -1.49
CA ILE A 39 -37.45 -28.93 -2.01
C ILE A 39 -37.07 -30.34 -2.48
N CYS A 40 -35.77 -30.65 -2.52
CA CYS A 40 -35.28 -31.96 -2.90
C CYS A 40 -35.24 -32.87 -1.67
N LEU A 41 -35.77 -34.09 -1.81
CA LEU A 41 -35.79 -35.08 -0.75
C LEU A 41 -34.57 -36.00 -0.76
N GLU A 42 -33.72 -35.93 -1.78
CA GLU A 42 -32.53 -36.77 -1.91
C GLU A 42 -31.57 -36.62 -0.72
N LYS A 43 -31.15 -37.76 -0.18
CA LYS A 43 -30.19 -37.83 0.93
C LYS A 43 -29.18 -38.96 0.70
N ILE A 44 -27.94 -38.70 1.07
CA ILE A 44 -26.87 -39.69 1.06
C ILE A 44 -26.33 -39.89 2.48
N LEU A 45 -26.04 -41.14 2.82
CA LEU A 45 -25.40 -41.54 4.05
C LEU A 45 -23.98 -41.98 3.72
N ILE A 46 -23.01 -41.42 4.42
CA ILE A 46 -21.59 -41.71 4.24
C ILE A 46 -21.06 -42.31 5.53
N GLN A 47 -20.29 -43.40 5.39
CA GLN A 47 -19.60 -44.06 6.48
C GLN A 47 -18.18 -44.37 6.00
N ASP A 48 -17.18 -44.05 6.82
CA ASP A 48 -15.76 -44.25 6.52
C ASP A 48 -15.32 -43.68 5.14
N GLY A 49 -15.91 -42.55 4.75
CA GLY A 49 -15.59 -41.85 3.49
C GLY A 49 -16.25 -42.42 2.23
N THR A 50 -17.06 -43.48 2.35
CA THR A 50 -17.79 -44.08 1.22
C THR A 50 -19.30 -43.90 1.35
N ILE A 51 -20.01 -43.84 0.22
CA ILE A 51 -21.46 -43.72 0.23
C ILE A 51 -22.05 -45.08 0.64
N PHE A 52 -22.55 -45.14 1.86
CA PHE A 52 -23.19 -46.32 2.43
C PHE A 52 -24.61 -46.51 1.89
N LYS A 53 -25.37 -45.43 1.69
CA LYS A 53 -26.77 -45.51 1.23
C LYS A 53 -27.24 -44.22 0.56
N LYS A 54 -28.02 -44.34 -0.51
CA LYS A 54 -28.75 -43.23 -1.16
C LYS A 54 -30.25 -43.40 -0.89
N HIS A 55 -30.96 -42.29 -0.69
CA HIS A 55 -32.39 -42.26 -0.39
C HIS A 55 -33.07 -41.22 -1.28
N ASP A 56 -34.20 -41.62 -1.86
CA ASP A 56 -35.04 -40.87 -2.80
C ASP A 56 -34.40 -40.73 -4.20
N SER A 57 -34.91 -39.81 -5.01
CA SER A 57 -34.30 -39.37 -6.26
C SER A 57 -34.34 -37.85 -6.38
N HIS A 58 -33.39 -37.25 -7.11
CA HIS A 58 -33.41 -35.82 -7.41
C HIS A 58 -34.63 -35.45 -8.28
N ASN A 59 -35.25 -34.32 -7.96
CA ASN A 59 -36.35 -33.71 -8.72
C ASN A 59 -35.91 -32.45 -9.47
N HIS A 60 -34.60 -32.28 -9.67
CA HIS A 60 -34.02 -31.12 -10.31
C HIS A 60 -32.73 -31.49 -11.04
N GLU A 61 -32.35 -30.62 -11.97
CA GLU A 61 -31.13 -30.78 -12.76
C GLU A 61 -29.85 -30.57 -11.93
N GLN A 62 -28.72 -30.91 -12.55
CA GLN A 62 -27.40 -30.75 -11.97
C GLN A 62 -27.05 -29.27 -11.80
N CYS A 63 -26.14 -29.00 -10.86
CA CYS A 63 -25.74 -27.64 -10.54
C CYS A 63 -24.71 -27.09 -11.54
N THR A 64 -25.10 -26.09 -12.33
CA THR A 64 -24.19 -25.35 -13.25
C THR A 64 -23.18 -24.43 -12.53
N THR A 65 -23.37 -24.21 -11.22
CA THR A 65 -22.59 -23.23 -10.44
C THR A 65 -21.36 -23.81 -9.74
N ILE A 66 -21.11 -25.12 -9.88
CA ILE A 66 -20.02 -25.81 -9.15
C ILE A 66 -18.65 -25.22 -9.53
N ALA A 67 -18.37 -25.06 -10.83
CA ALA A 67 -17.12 -24.48 -11.32
C ALA A 67 -16.87 -23.06 -10.76
N ARG A 68 -17.89 -22.19 -10.84
CA ARG A 68 -17.86 -20.83 -10.29
C ARG A 68 -17.58 -20.83 -8.79
N GLN A 69 -18.19 -21.76 -8.05
CA GLN A 69 -18.00 -21.91 -6.62
C GLN A 69 -16.56 -22.30 -6.30
N ASN A 70 -15.99 -23.30 -6.99
CA ASN A 70 -14.62 -23.78 -6.78
C ASN A 70 -13.61 -22.65 -6.97
N VAL A 71 -13.68 -21.93 -8.09
CA VAL A 71 -12.82 -20.76 -8.36
C VAL A 71 -12.99 -19.69 -7.28
N THR A 72 -14.23 -19.37 -6.91
CA THR A 72 -14.49 -18.34 -5.88
C THR A 72 -13.89 -18.73 -4.54
N THR A 73 -14.02 -19.99 -4.12
CA THR A 73 -13.48 -20.45 -2.84
C THR A 73 -11.97 -20.51 -2.84
N ALA A 74 -11.35 -20.94 -3.95
CA ALA A 74 -9.90 -20.93 -4.11
C ALA A 74 -9.34 -19.50 -4.06
N CYS A 75 -9.96 -18.58 -4.80
CA CYS A 75 -9.62 -17.15 -4.78
C CYS A 75 -9.70 -16.56 -3.36
N LYS A 76 -10.75 -16.90 -2.60
CA LYS A 76 -10.91 -16.41 -1.22
C LYS A 76 -9.80 -16.91 -0.29
N ARG A 77 -9.40 -18.18 -0.44
CA ARG A 77 -8.34 -18.78 0.36
C ARG A 77 -7.01 -18.05 0.11
N VAL A 78 -6.58 -17.97 -1.15
CA VAL A 78 -5.33 -17.28 -1.53
C VAL A 78 -5.35 -15.81 -1.11
N ALA A 79 -6.50 -15.14 -1.23
CA ALA A 79 -6.62 -13.74 -0.86
C ALA A 79 -6.47 -13.46 0.64
N VAL A 80 -6.73 -14.46 1.49
CA VAL A 80 -6.58 -14.39 2.95
C VAL A 80 -5.18 -14.83 3.37
N GLU A 81 -4.59 -15.80 2.69
CA GLU A 81 -3.20 -16.24 2.92
C GLU A 81 -2.19 -15.13 2.60
N ASP A 82 -2.40 -14.40 1.50
CA ASP A 82 -1.58 -13.24 1.15
C ASP A 82 -2.45 -12.05 0.69
N ILE A 83 -2.53 -11.06 1.57
CA ILE A 83 -3.34 -9.85 1.35
C ILE A 83 -2.69 -8.90 0.33
N SER A 84 -1.38 -9.02 0.09
CA SER A 84 -0.61 -8.15 -0.79
C SER A 84 -0.85 -8.43 -2.27
N ILE A 85 -1.21 -9.68 -2.61
CA ILE A 85 -1.42 -10.09 -3.99
C ILE A 85 -2.59 -9.29 -4.59
N ARG A 86 -2.38 -8.72 -5.78
CA ARG A 86 -3.44 -8.01 -6.49
C ARG A 86 -4.59 -8.96 -6.85
N PRO A 87 -5.88 -8.62 -6.59
CA PRO A 87 -7.02 -9.49 -6.88
C PRO A 87 -7.08 -9.99 -8.32
N ARG A 88 -6.64 -9.17 -9.30
CA ARG A 88 -6.56 -9.58 -10.71
C ARG A 88 -5.66 -10.80 -10.92
N LYS A 89 -4.49 -10.84 -10.26
CA LYS A 89 -3.54 -11.95 -10.38
C LYS A 89 -4.14 -13.23 -9.77
N ILE A 90 -4.77 -13.11 -8.60
CA ILE A 90 -5.47 -14.24 -7.95
C ILE A 90 -6.54 -14.81 -8.89
N ILE A 91 -7.44 -13.96 -9.39
CA ILE A 91 -8.56 -14.39 -10.24
C ILE A 91 -8.04 -15.10 -11.49
N LEU A 92 -7.08 -14.50 -12.21
CA LEU A 92 -6.53 -15.11 -13.43
C LEU A 92 -5.83 -16.45 -13.16
N THR A 93 -5.08 -16.53 -12.06
CA THR A 93 -4.35 -17.75 -11.67
C THR A 93 -5.34 -18.87 -11.35
N GLU A 94 -6.33 -18.59 -10.50
CA GLU A 94 -7.30 -19.61 -10.09
C GLU A 94 -8.26 -20.00 -11.22
N MET A 95 -8.63 -19.08 -12.11
CA MET A 95 -9.42 -19.42 -13.30
C MET A 95 -8.65 -20.35 -14.24
N ASN A 96 -7.34 -20.14 -14.42
CA ASN A 96 -6.49 -21.02 -15.21
C ASN A 96 -6.20 -22.37 -14.53
N ASN A 97 -6.10 -22.40 -13.21
CA ASN A 97 -5.90 -23.66 -12.47
C ASN A 97 -7.16 -24.53 -12.47
N HIS A 98 -8.33 -23.92 -12.57
CA HIS A 98 -9.63 -24.58 -12.57
C HIS A 98 -10.28 -24.53 -13.96
N ILE A 99 -9.50 -24.68 -15.05
CA ILE A 99 -10.05 -24.71 -16.42
C ILE A 99 -11.19 -25.74 -16.48
N THR A 100 -12.40 -25.22 -16.52
CA THR A 100 -13.63 -25.93 -16.81
C THR A 100 -14.19 -25.33 -18.09
N ASN A 101 -14.84 -26.14 -18.93
CA ASN A 101 -15.57 -25.73 -20.15
C ASN A 101 -16.77 -24.79 -19.90
N THR A 102 -16.75 -24.03 -18.80
CA THR A 102 -17.79 -23.10 -18.39
C THR A 102 -17.36 -21.69 -18.72
N ASP A 103 -18.12 -21.02 -19.57
CA ASP A 103 -17.90 -19.61 -19.86
C ASP A 103 -18.13 -18.77 -18.60
N PHE A 104 -17.05 -18.14 -18.13
CA PHE A 104 -17.10 -17.12 -17.09
C PHE A 104 -17.44 -15.78 -17.72
N THR A 105 -18.46 -15.14 -17.17
CA THR A 105 -18.90 -13.83 -17.64
C THR A 105 -18.19 -12.69 -16.91
N VAL A 106 -18.30 -11.47 -17.43
CA VAL A 106 -17.77 -10.26 -16.77
C VAL A 106 -18.44 -10.03 -15.39
N SER A 107 -19.70 -10.44 -15.24
CA SER A 107 -20.42 -10.35 -13.95
C SER A 107 -19.86 -11.36 -12.94
N ASP A 108 -19.48 -12.56 -13.37
CA ASP A 108 -18.84 -13.57 -12.52
C ASP A 108 -17.51 -13.03 -11.95
N VAL A 109 -16.66 -12.47 -12.81
CA VAL A 109 -15.38 -11.85 -12.39
C VAL A 109 -15.61 -10.74 -11.36
N SER A 110 -16.65 -9.93 -11.56
CA SER A 110 -17.01 -8.85 -10.63
C SER A 110 -17.51 -9.39 -9.29
N ALA A 111 -18.28 -10.49 -9.29
CA ALA A 111 -18.73 -11.17 -8.09
C ALA A 111 -17.57 -11.82 -7.31
N ILE A 112 -16.60 -12.42 -8.01
CA ILE A 112 -15.39 -12.98 -7.41
C ILE A 112 -14.56 -11.86 -6.76
N ARG A 113 -14.40 -10.72 -7.43
CA ARG A 113 -13.68 -9.55 -6.87
C ARG A 113 -14.33 -9.05 -5.56
N LYS A 114 -15.66 -8.95 -5.52
CA LYS A 114 -16.39 -8.61 -4.28
C LYS A 114 -16.17 -9.66 -3.19
N SER A 115 -16.21 -10.93 -3.56
CA SER A 115 -15.95 -12.05 -2.66
C SER A 115 -14.55 -12.02 -2.03
N ILE A 116 -13.53 -11.69 -2.81
CA ILE A 116 -12.15 -11.48 -2.34
C ILE A 116 -12.10 -10.30 -1.36
N TYR A 117 -12.70 -9.17 -1.71
CA TYR A 117 -12.74 -7.99 -0.85
C TYR A 117 -13.37 -8.30 0.51
N TYR A 118 -14.53 -8.97 0.54
CA TYR A 118 -15.18 -9.33 1.81
C TYR A 118 -14.39 -10.36 2.62
N ALA A 119 -13.66 -11.27 1.96
CA ALA A 119 -12.81 -12.24 2.66
C ALA A 119 -11.65 -11.51 3.37
N ARG A 120 -10.94 -10.63 2.65
CA ARG A 120 -9.87 -9.79 3.21
C ARG A 120 -10.36 -8.86 4.32
N LYS A 121 -11.52 -8.23 4.13
CA LYS A 121 -12.08 -7.33 5.14
C LYS A 121 -12.36 -8.02 6.48
N LYS A 122 -12.66 -9.33 6.48
CA LYS A 122 -12.88 -10.10 7.72
C LYS A 122 -11.61 -10.39 8.52
N THR A 123 -10.44 -10.35 7.89
CA THR A 123 -9.15 -10.56 8.58
C THR A 123 -8.60 -9.26 9.15
N LEU A 124 -9.06 -8.12 8.64
CA LEU A 124 -8.68 -6.80 9.15
C LEU A 124 -9.46 -6.48 10.43
N PRO A 125 -8.85 -5.72 11.37
CA PRO A 125 -9.55 -5.22 12.54
C PRO A 125 -10.75 -4.36 12.13
N SER A 126 -11.77 -4.31 13.00
CA SER A 126 -12.91 -3.44 12.77
C SER A 126 -12.44 -1.98 12.76
N ASN A 127 -13.01 -1.17 11.87
CA ASN A 127 -12.70 0.25 11.86
C ASN A 127 -13.01 0.86 13.24
N PRO A 128 -12.12 1.71 13.78
CA PRO A 128 -12.38 2.43 15.02
C PRO A 128 -13.62 3.30 14.88
N LYS A 129 -14.39 3.42 15.96
CA LYS A 129 -15.71 4.09 15.95
C LYS A 129 -15.67 5.49 16.57
N SER A 130 -14.59 5.82 17.27
CA SER A 130 -14.35 7.11 17.90
C SER A 130 -12.89 7.51 17.75
N VAL A 131 -12.60 8.80 17.98
CA VAL A 131 -11.23 9.33 17.92
C VAL A 131 -10.36 8.67 19.00
N SER A 132 -10.86 8.50 20.23
CA SER A 132 -10.15 7.77 21.28
C SER A 132 -9.87 6.31 20.89
N ASP A 133 -10.80 5.63 20.20
CA ASP A 133 -10.54 4.28 19.68
C ASP A 133 -9.42 4.27 18.63
N VAL A 134 -9.28 5.32 17.82
CA VAL A 134 -8.17 5.44 16.87
C VAL A 134 -6.84 5.49 17.62
N HIS A 135 -6.72 6.36 18.63
CA HIS A 135 -5.49 6.49 19.43
C HIS A 135 -5.11 5.18 20.11
N LYS A 136 -6.08 4.45 20.68
CA LYS A 136 -5.87 3.12 21.29
C LYS A 136 -5.39 2.09 20.26
N VAL A 137 -6.09 1.98 19.13
CA VAL A 137 -5.72 1.05 18.05
C VAL A 137 -4.33 1.35 17.50
N LEU A 138 -3.96 2.62 17.37
CA LEU A 138 -2.62 3.02 16.91
C LEU A 138 -1.52 2.65 17.91
N ASN A 139 -1.76 2.76 19.21
CA ASN A 139 -0.81 2.30 20.23
C ASN A 139 -0.64 0.77 20.22
N ASP A 140 -1.71 0.02 19.93
CA ASP A 140 -1.66 -1.43 19.83
C ASP A 140 -1.03 -1.93 18.51
N LEU A 141 -1.05 -1.10 17.47
CA LEU A 141 -0.44 -1.41 16.18
C LEU A 141 1.07 -1.22 16.27
N GLN A 142 1.82 -2.31 16.10
CA GLN A 142 3.27 -2.24 15.90
C GLN A 142 3.59 -1.71 14.50
N LEU A 143 3.59 -0.38 14.36
CA LEU A 143 3.90 0.31 13.10
C LEU A 143 5.40 0.49 12.97
N THR A 144 6.05 -0.47 12.30
CA THR A 144 7.48 -0.42 12.02
C THR A 144 7.77 -0.21 10.54
N THR A 145 8.86 0.49 10.24
CA THR A 145 9.37 0.66 8.87
C THR A 145 10.01 -0.62 8.36
N SER A 146 10.37 -0.67 7.06
CA SER A 146 11.16 -1.79 6.50
C SER A 146 12.53 -1.98 7.15
N LYS A 147 13.01 -0.99 7.91
CA LYS A 147 14.26 -1.03 8.68
C LYS A 147 14.03 -1.34 10.17
N ASN A 148 12.81 -1.73 10.55
CA ASN A 148 12.39 -1.99 11.94
C ASN A 148 12.47 -0.75 12.85
N GLU A 149 12.23 0.45 12.32
CA GLU A 149 12.12 1.67 13.12
C GLU A 149 10.65 1.96 13.46
N ASP A 150 10.38 2.54 14.62
CA ASP A 150 9.04 3.00 14.96
C ASP A 150 8.60 4.11 14.01
N PHE A 151 7.45 3.90 13.37
CA PHE A 151 6.88 4.82 12.38
C PHE A 151 5.74 5.68 12.94
N LEU A 152 5.20 5.31 14.11
CA LEU A 152 4.28 6.16 14.86
C LEU A 152 5.10 7.09 15.76
N PHE A 153 5.42 8.28 15.26
CA PHE A 153 6.30 9.21 15.95
C PHE A 153 5.58 9.95 17.07
N ILE A 154 4.37 10.46 16.80
CA ILE A 154 3.53 11.14 17.80
C ILE A 154 2.11 10.60 17.70
N ASN A 155 1.52 10.32 18.86
CA ASN A 155 0.12 9.92 19.02
C ASN A 155 -0.47 10.62 20.25
N ASP A 156 -0.82 11.90 20.11
CA ASP A 156 -1.34 12.70 21.23
C ASP A 156 -2.87 12.70 21.26
N GLU A 157 -3.45 12.04 22.27
CA GLU A 157 -4.89 11.94 22.48
C GLU A 157 -5.51 13.27 22.97
N LEU A 158 -4.72 14.18 23.58
CA LEU A 158 -5.24 15.45 24.08
C LEU A 158 -5.51 16.45 22.94
N SER A 159 -4.53 16.63 22.06
CA SER A 159 -4.66 17.50 20.87
C SER A 159 -5.27 16.79 19.66
N ASN A 160 -5.44 15.47 19.72
CA ASN A 160 -5.83 14.60 18.60
C ASN A 160 -4.87 14.71 17.39
N ILE A 161 -3.58 14.94 17.67
CA ILE A 161 -2.53 15.02 16.65
C ILE A 161 -1.82 13.67 16.54
N ILE A 162 -1.74 13.16 15.31
CA ILE A 162 -1.05 11.92 14.98
C ILE A 162 -0.02 12.23 13.90
N ILE A 163 1.24 11.86 14.13
CA ILE A 163 2.33 12.06 13.18
C ILE A 163 2.99 10.72 12.90
N PHE A 164 3.01 10.37 11.61
CA PHE A 164 3.69 9.19 11.09
C PHE A 164 5.01 9.61 10.45
N THR A 165 6.11 9.26 11.07
CA THR A 165 7.47 9.44 10.55
C THR A 165 8.43 8.58 11.37
N CYS A 166 9.69 8.52 10.97
CA CYS A 166 10.76 7.93 11.77
C CYS A 166 11.91 8.92 11.91
N HIS A 167 12.86 8.63 12.80
CA HIS A 167 14.01 9.50 13.04
C HIS A 167 14.83 9.71 11.76
N GLU A 168 15.10 8.65 10.99
CA GLU A 168 15.81 8.77 9.71
C GLU A 168 15.12 9.70 8.72
N ASN A 169 13.79 9.66 8.61
CA ASN A 169 13.06 10.57 7.73
C ASN A 169 13.23 12.02 8.15
N LEU A 170 13.24 12.29 9.46
CA LEU A 170 13.46 13.64 10.00
C LEU A 170 14.90 14.11 9.77
N THR A 171 15.89 13.23 9.94
CA THR A 171 17.29 13.52 9.62
C THR A 171 17.47 13.80 8.13
N PHE A 172 16.83 12.99 7.27
CA PHE A 172 16.85 13.23 5.83
C PHE A 172 16.25 14.59 5.48
N LEU A 173 15.15 15.00 6.13
CA LEU A 173 14.57 16.34 5.93
C LEU A 173 15.58 17.44 6.24
N TYR A 174 16.41 17.29 7.29
CA TYR A 174 17.47 18.25 7.59
C TYR A 174 18.51 18.36 6.47
N GLU A 175 18.84 17.25 5.82
CA GLU A 175 19.82 17.14 4.73
C GLU A 175 19.23 17.43 3.34
N VAL A 176 17.92 17.73 3.22
CA VAL A 176 17.25 18.00 1.93
C VAL A 176 17.92 19.12 1.16
N SER A 177 18.45 20.14 1.85
CA SER A 177 19.19 21.24 1.20
C SER A 177 20.41 20.74 0.45
N ASP A 178 21.23 19.91 1.09
CA ASP A 178 22.46 19.40 0.50
C ASP A 178 22.15 18.45 -0.65
N CYS A 179 21.18 17.54 -0.48
CA CYS A 179 20.74 16.62 -1.54
C CYS A 179 20.11 17.35 -2.73
N PHE A 180 19.29 18.38 -2.50
CA PHE A 180 18.69 19.16 -3.58
C PHE A 180 19.76 19.89 -4.42
N ILE A 181 20.77 20.46 -3.77
CA ILE A 181 21.86 21.17 -4.44
C ILE A 181 22.79 20.20 -5.16
N ASP A 182 23.21 19.12 -4.50
CA ASP A 182 24.24 18.23 -5.04
C ASP A 182 23.68 17.28 -6.11
N ASP A 183 22.48 16.73 -5.89
CA ASP A 183 21.89 15.73 -6.77
C ASP A 183 20.89 16.35 -7.75
N CYS A 184 19.86 17.05 -7.26
CA CYS A 184 18.77 17.53 -8.13
C CYS A 184 19.22 18.64 -9.10
N MET A 185 19.96 19.65 -8.62
CA MET A 185 20.44 20.73 -9.49
C MET A 185 21.48 20.26 -10.53
N SER A 186 22.15 19.13 -10.28
CA SER A 186 23.11 18.56 -11.22
C SER A 186 22.45 17.91 -12.45
N GLU A 187 21.18 17.49 -12.31
CA GLU A 187 20.41 16.77 -13.34
C GLU A 187 19.30 17.61 -13.99
N ILE A 188 19.01 18.81 -13.47
CA ILE A 188 17.91 19.64 -13.96
C ILE A 188 18.12 20.05 -15.45
N PRO A 189 17.10 19.91 -16.31
CA PRO A 189 17.16 20.39 -17.69
C PRO A 189 17.43 21.90 -17.76
N ASP A 190 18.17 22.33 -18.79
CA ASP A 190 18.45 23.75 -19.03
C ASP A 190 17.25 24.44 -19.71
N ASP A 191 16.16 24.55 -18.96
CA ASP A 191 14.93 25.22 -19.37
C ASP A 191 14.48 26.18 -18.24
N PRO A 192 14.19 27.46 -18.57
CA PRO A 192 13.83 28.49 -17.60
C PRO A 192 12.70 28.11 -16.65
N LYS A 193 11.73 27.32 -17.12
CA LYS A 193 10.56 26.93 -16.32
C LYS A 193 10.94 26.04 -15.14
N TYR A 194 11.91 25.14 -15.34
CA TYR A 194 12.37 24.26 -14.27
C TYR A 194 13.27 25.00 -13.29
N ARG A 195 13.97 26.04 -13.76
CA ARG A 195 14.78 26.93 -12.92
C ARG A 195 13.91 27.77 -12.00
N GLU A 196 12.90 28.43 -12.54
CA GLU A 196 11.92 29.20 -11.76
C GLU A 196 11.22 28.33 -10.71
N TYR A 197 10.91 27.07 -11.06
CA TYR A 197 10.36 26.12 -10.11
C TYR A 197 11.37 25.69 -9.04
N ALA A 198 12.64 25.49 -9.38
CA ALA A 198 13.68 25.18 -8.42
C ALA A 198 13.94 26.35 -7.46
N ASP A 199 13.99 27.57 -7.97
CA ASP A 199 14.13 28.80 -7.17
C ASP A 199 12.94 28.94 -6.20
N TYR A 200 11.72 28.69 -6.68
CA TYR A 200 10.54 28.63 -5.82
C TYR A 200 10.69 27.62 -4.68
N LEU A 201 11.22 26.42 -4.95
CA LEU A 201 11.44 25.41 -3.92
C LEU A 201 12.50 25.85 -2.90
N VAL A 202 13.58 26.50 -3.36
CA VAL A 202 14.64 27.02 -2.48
C VAL A 202 14.10 28.11 -1.57
N ASP A 203 13.40 29.10 -2.15
CA ASP A 203 12.91 30.26 -1.42
C ASP A 203 11.75 29.92 -0.47
N ASN A 204 11.00 28.85 -0.73
CA ASN A 204 9.84 28.49 0.10
C ASN A 204 10.09 27.33 1.04
N TYR A 205 10.94 26.35 0.71
CA TYR A 205 11.00 25.09 1.45
C TYR A 205 12.40 24.59 1.82
N ILE A 206 13.46 25.03 1.16
CA ILE A 206 14.79 24.39 1.27
C ILE A 206 15.84 25.31 1.89
N GLY A 207 15.89 26.58 1.48
CA GLY A 207 16.89 27.53 1.95
C GLY A 207 16.79 27.82 3.45
N GLU A 208 17.90 28.23 4.07
CA GLU A 208 17.95 28.59 5.50
C GLU A 208 16.97 29.73 5.84
N ASN A 209 16.76 30.67 4.90
CA ASN A 209 15.84 31.80 5.01
C ASN A 209 14.51 31.55 4.27
N ALA A 210 14.18 30.30 3.97
CA ALA A 210 12.95 30.01 3.26
C ALA A 210 11.72 30.40 4.09
N ASN A 211 10.56 30.52 3.43
CA ASN A 211 9.30 30.75 4.17
C ASN A 211 8.97 29.57 5.12
N PHE A 212 9.33 28.35 4.73
CA PHE A 212 9.10 27.11 5.48
C PHE A 212 10.34 26.20 5.41
N PRO A 213 11.47 26.59 6.04
CA PRO A 213 12.74 25.89 5.90
C PRO A 213 12.69 24.50 6.57
N PRO A 214 13.54 23.55 6.16
CA PRO A 214 13.55 22.16 6.67
C PRO A 214 13.64 22.08 8.20
N ILE A 215 14.37 23.01 8.80
CA ILE A 215 14.51 23.11 10.26
C ILE A 215 13.19 23.37 10.98
N ILE A 216 12.22 24.09 10.38
CA ILE A 216 10.88 24.26 10.97
C ILE A 216 10.15 22.92 11.00
N TRP A 217 10.24 22.11 9.95
CA TRP A 217 9.58 20.80 9.90
C TRP A 217 10.17 19.81 10.89
N VAL A 218 11.50 19.82 11.05
CA VAL A 218 12.22 18.97 12.02
C VAL A 218 12.01 19.45 13.45
N ALA A 219 12.11 20.76 13.71
CA ALA A 219 11.83 21.35 15.02
C ALA A 219 10.37 21.15 15.41
N PHE A 220 9.42 21.28 14.49
CA PHE A 220 8.02 20.98 14.73
C PHE A 220 7.82 19.53 15.18
N ALA A 221 8.46 18.57 14.52
CA ALA A 221 8.43 17.18 14.95
C ALA A 221 9.02 17.00 16.37
N ALA A 222 10.18 17.60 16.66
CA ALA A 222 10.84 17.45 17.96
C ALA A 222 10.15 18.21 19.13
N ASP A 223 9.61 19.39 18.88
CA ASP A 223 9.13 20.37 19.87
C ASP A 223 7.63 20.28 20.18
N LEU A 224 6.89 19.39 19.48
CA LEU A 224 5.53 18.97 19.87
C LEU A 224 5.48 18.32 21.28
N THR A 225 6.63 18.09 21.91
CA THR A 225 6.78 17.64 23.29
C THR A 225 6.73 18.78 24.34
N ARG A 226 6.75 20.07 23.92
CA ARG A 226 6.75 21.24 24.83
C ARG A 226 5.71 22.29 24.40
N THR A 227 4.79 22.60 25.31
CA THR A 227 3.55 23.35 25.06
C THR A 227 3.71 24.88 25.13
N ILE A 228 2.79 25.57 24.42
CA ILE A 228 2.33 26.98 24.50
C ILE A 228 2.56 27.82 23.22
N ASN A 229 3.75 27.81 22.59
CA ASN A 229 3.97 28.62 21.38
C ASN A 229 3.44 27.97 20.07
N ASN A 230 3.08 26.69 20.11
CA ASN A 230 2.82 25.87 18.92
C ASN A 230 1.37 25.92 18.40
N GLU A 231 0.39 26.34 19.21
CA GLU A 231 -1.02 26.40 18.76
C GLU A 231 -1.25 27.46 17.68
N ILE A 232 -0.47 28.55 17.71
CA ILE A 232 -0.56 29.65 16.76
C ILE A 232 0.01 29.24 15.39
N LEU A 233 1.12 28.49 15.37
CA LEU A 233 1.82 28.11 14.13
C LEU A 233 1.09 26.99 13.36
N ILE A 234 0.50 26.02 14.06
CA ILE A 234 -0.28 24.92 13.45
C ILE A 234 -1.48 25.46 12.67
N LYS A 235 -2.19 26.44 13.24
CA LYS A 235 -3.32 27.10 12.57
C LYS A 235 -2.91 27.87 11.31
N THR A 236 -1.63 28.28 11.19
CA THR A 236 -1.12 29.01 10.02
C THR A 236 -0.59 28.08 8.92
N VAL A 237 -0.03 26.92 9.25
CA VAL A 237 0.61 26.01 8.27
C VAL A 237 -0.37 24.97 7.71
N GLN A 238 -1.36 24.52 8.48
CA GLN A 238 -2.27 23.45 8.03
C GLN A 238 -3.36 23.87 7.03
N THR A 239 -3.45 25.14 6.63
CA THR A 239 -4.54 25.55 5.74
C THR A 239 -4.31 25.21 4.27
N ASP A 240 -3.06 25.06 3.76
CA ASP A 240 -2.88 25.11 2.29
C ASP A 240 -1.85 24.15 1.63
N VAL A 241 -1.24 23.17 2.29
CA VAL A 241 -0.22 22.33 1.62
C VAL A 241 -0.39 20.83 1.88
N TYR A 242 -0.88 20.10 0.86
CA TYR A 242 -0.85 18.64 0.78
C TYR A 242 0.19 18.22 -0.27
N ILE A 243 1.36 17.71 0.15
CA ILE A 243 2.38 17.19 -0.78
C ILE A 243 2.37 15.65 -0.72
N LYS A 244 2.08 15.03 -1.86
CA LYS A 244 2.21 13.59 -2.10
C LYS A 244 3.52 13.32 -2.83
N ILE A 245 4.52 12.79 -2.12
CA ILE A 245 5.79 12.39 -2.73
C ILE A 245 5.66 10.96 -3.24
N ASN A 246 5.80 10.75 -4.56
CA ASN A 246 5.95 9.43 -5.16
C ASN A 246 7.46 9.16 -5.36
N SER A 247 7.98 8.02 -4.88
CA SER A 247 9.39 7.67 -5.06
C SER A 247 9.71 7.32 -6.52
N CYS A 248 10.75 7.93 -7.09
CA CYS A 248 11.24 7.69 -8.44
C CYS A 248 12.06 6.37 -8.52
N ILE A 249 11.86 5.63 -9.60
CA ILE A 249 12.41 4.28 -9.85
C ILE A 249 13.93 4.36 -10.17
N LYS A 250 14.75 3.59 -9.46
CA LYS A 250 16.23 3.70 -9.39
C LYS A 250 17.08 3.28 -10.61
N ASN A 251 16.52 3.03 -11.81
CA ASN A 251 17.32 2.48 -12.93
C ASN A 251 17.04 3.15 -14.28
N ILE A 252 17.42 4.41 -14.44
CA ILE A 252 17.52 5.06 -15.76
C ILE A 252 19.01 5.36 -16.02
N PRO A 253 19.60 4.93 -17.14
CA PRO A 253 20.98 5.28 -17.47
C PRO A 253 21.13 6.79 -17.72
N ASN A 254 22.16 7.41 -17.14
CA ASN A 254 22.44 8.84 -17.31
C ASN A 254 22.70 9.22 -18.77
N SER A 255 22.05 10.29 -19.22
CA SER A 255 22.17 10.78 -20.60
C SER A 255 23.57 11.33 -20.90
N ARG A 256 23.96 11.30 -22.17
CA ARG A 256 25.30 11.69 -22.62
C ARG A 256 25.46 13.21 -22.52
N LYS A 257 26.28 13.69 -21.58
CA LYS A 257 26.51 15.13 -21.32
C LYS A 257 27.22 15.83 -22.49
N ASN A 258 26.65 16.92 -22.99
CA ASN A 258 27.16 17.79 -24.05
C ASN A 258 28.35 18.66 -23.58
N ALA A 259 29.09 19.26 -24.53
CA ALA A 259 30.38 19.92 -24.27
C ALA A 259 30.28 21.13 -23.31
N GLN A 260 29.18 21.88 -23.35
CA GLN A 260 28.92 22.99 -22.43
C GLN A 260 28.75 22.50 -20.98
N VAL A 261 28.07 21.37 -20.77
CA VAL A 261 27.91 20.77 -19.43
C VAL A 261 29.26 20.31 -18.87
N LYS A 262 30.14 19.77 -19.71
CA LYS A 262 31.51 19.40 -19.30
C LYS A 262 32.35 20.62 -18.89
N ALA A 263 32.24 21.72 -19.63
CA ALA A 263 32.94 22.97 -19.29
C ALA A 263 32.41 23.57 -17.98
N ARG A 264 31.09 23.53 -17.76
CA ARG A 264 30.45 23.97 -16.51
C ARG A 264 30.93 23.16 -15.32
N LEU A 265 30.90 21.83 -15.42
CA LEU A 265 31.39 20.93 -14.37
C LEU A 265 32.84 21.24 -13.97
N LYS A 266 33.72 21.49 -14.94
CA LYS A 266 35.12 21.84 -14.66
C LYS A 266 35.25 23.17 -13.90
N LYS A 267 34.36 24.14 -14.16
CA LYS A 267 34.35 25.44 -13.48
C LYS A 267 33.77 25.34 -12.07
N THR A 268 32.70 24.57 -11.88
CA THR A 268 32.12 24.27 -10.56
C THR A 268 33.09 23.51 -9.68
N LEU A 269 33.76 22.48 -10.21
CA LEU A 269 34.78 21.72 -9.46
C LEU A 269 35.94 22.60 -8.99
N LYS A 270 36.33 23.58 -9.79
CA LYS A 270 37.36 24.56 -9.40
C LYS A 270 36.86 25.54 -8.32
N ALA A 271 35.58 25.93 -8.37
CA ALA A 271 34.98 26.76 -7.34
C ALA A 271 34.86 26.01 -5.99
N ILE A 272 34.51 24.72 -6.04
CA ILE A 272 34.49 23.83 -4.88
C ILE A 272 35.89 23.75 -4.26
N ASP A 273 36.92 23.40 -5.04
CA ASP A 273 38.29 23.31 -4.54
C ASP A 273 38.78 24.62 -3.92
N ASN A 274 38.44 25.77 -4.51
CA ASN A 274 38.77 27.07 -3.95
C ASN A 274 38.01 27.38 -2.65
N TYR A 275 36.75 26.96 -2.51
CA TYR A 275 35.98 27.12 -1.28
C TYR A 275 36.49 26.20 -0.16
N THR A 276 36.78 24.93 -0.49
CA THR A 276 37.32 23.94 0.47
C THR A 276 38.70 24.35 0.98
N ASN A 277 39.49 25.06 0.18
CA ASN A 277 40.78 25.62 0.58
C ASN A 277 40.68 27.05 1.18
N GLU A 278 39.48 27.49 1.59
CA GLU A 278 39.19 28.81 2.20
C GLU A 278 39.63 30.03 1.36
N LYS A 279 39.81 29.86 0.05
CA LYS A 279 40.17 30.94 -0.89
C LYS A 279 38.96 31.72 -1.38
N LEU A 280 37.75 31.28 -1.04
CA LEU A 280 36.46 31.90 -1.37
C LEU A 280 35.57 31.90 -0.13
N THR A 281 34.80 32.97 0.05
CA THR A 281 33.74 32.99 1.06
C THR A 281 32.54 32.16 0.58
N ARG A 282 31.69 31.70 1.52
CA ARG A 282 30.46 30.93 1.19
C ARG A 282 29.55 31.72 0.25
N TYR A 283 29.47 33.04 0.44
CA TYR A 283 28.71 33.94 -0.42
C TYR A 283 29.28 33.98 -1.85
N ASP A 284 30.59 34.21 -2.00
CA ASP A 284 31.24 34.26 -3.32
C ASP A 284 31.19 32.92 -4.05
N TYR A 285 31.29 31.81 -3.30
CA TYR A 285 31.14 30.45 -3.84
C TYR A 285 29.74 30.24 -4.41
N VAL A 286 28.70 30.54 -3.63
CA VAL A 286 27.30 30.44 -4.06
C VAL A 286 27.05 31.36 -5.26
N GLN A 287 27.62 32.57 -5.24
CA GLN A 287 27.52 33.51 -6.35
C GLN A 287 28.17 32.95 -7.62
N ILE A 288 29.38 32.38 -7.56
CA ILE A 288 30.05 31.80 -8.74
C ILE A 288 29.28 30.61 -9.30
N VAL A 289 28.72 29.75 -8.44
CA VAL A 289 27.94 28.58 -8.85
C VAL A 289 26.60 29.00 -9.46
N ALA A 290 25.92 30.00 -8.87
CA ALA A 290 24.64 30.54 -9.34
C ALA A 290 24.78 31.39 -10.62
N PHE A 291 25.78 32.27 -10.69
CA PHE A 291 26.01 33.17 -11.85
C PHE A 291 26.54 32.44 -13.09
N ASN A 292 27.03 31.20 -12.97
CA ASN A 292 27.29 30.37 -14.16
C ASN A 292 26.01 30.02 -14.96
N TYR A 293 24.83 30.42 -14.49
CA TYR A 293 23.53 30.23 -15.14
C TYR A 293 22.89 31.51 -15.69
N ASN A 294 23.54 32.67 -15.53
CA ASN A 294 23.18 33.87 -16.27
C ASN A 294 23.89 33.86 -17.63
N LYS A 295 23.10 33.91 -18.70
CA LYS A 295 23.60 34.25 -20.04
C LYS A 295 23.61 35.78 -20.16
N ASP A 296 24.71 36.32 -20.71
CA ASP A 296 24.59 37.47 -21.63
C ASP A 296 23.76 37.04 -22.86
#